data_AF-A0A7J3VGC5-F1
#
_entry.id   AF-A0A7J3VGC5-F1
#
_cell.length_a   1.000
_cell.length_b   1.000
_cell.length_c   1.000
_cell.angle_alpha   90.00
_cell.angle_beta   90.00
_cell.angle_gamma   90.00
#
_symmetry.space_group_name_H-M   'P 1'
#
loop_
_entity.id
_entity.type
_entity.pdbx_description
1 polymer ?
#
loop_
_entity_poly.entity_id
_entity_poly.type
_entity_poly.pdbx_seq_one_letter_code
_entity_poly.pdbx_strand_id
1 'polypeptide(L)'
;MRDTTRIYAFQFKDKVNCMRREMYTLGIVAPVFFALSVIILGAIKPEYSHIYHTMSELGEIGAVTAQPAAIVFIVSGLMIIGFGYIVQMGLRGDDKRVWTGVLIMLYGLLDFVGSGVFPVEAGGTADTLVSTVHVYATLF
;
A
#
# COMPACT_ATOMS: atom_id res chain seq x y z
N MET A 1 -12.82 -45.38 19.65
CA MET A 1 -13.45 -44.18 19.05
C MET A 1 -12.35 -43.16 18.85
N ARG A 2 -12.08 -42.72 17.60
CA ARG A 2 -11.07 -41.67 17.35
C ARG A 2 -11.65 -40.35 17.82
N ASP A 3 -10.89 -39.62 18.64
CA ASP A 3 -11.25 -38.32 19.19
C ASP A 3 -11.37 -37.30 18.05
N THR A 4 -12.60 -37.12 17.58
CA THR A 4 -12.98 -36.22 16.48
C THR A 4 -12.64 -34.76 16.81
N THR A 5 -12.64 -34.40 18.09
CA THR A 5 -12.33 -33.05 18.59
C THR A 5 -10.90 -32.62 18.22
N ARG A 6 -9.94 -33.53 18.32
CA ARG A 6 -8.53 -33.28 17.92
C ARG A 6 -8.37 -33.10 16.42
N ILE A 7 -9.17 -33.81 15.61
CA ILE A 7 -9.14 -33.70 14.14
C ILE A 7 -9.67 -32.33 13.70
N TYR A 8 -10.79 -31.87 14.26
CA TYR A 8 -11.33 -30.54 13.97
C TYR A 8 -10.38 -29.41 14.41
N ALA A 9 -9.77 -29.55 15.59
CA ALA A 9 -8.80 -28.56 16.08
C ALA A 9 -7.54 -28.49 15.18
N PHE A 10 -7.06 -29.62 14.68
CA PHE A 10 -5.93 -29.68 13.76
C PHE A 10 -6.27 -29.08 12.39
N GLN A 11 -7.40 -29.48 11.79
CA GLN A 11 -7.86 -28.92 10.51
C GLN A 11 -8.12 -27.41 10.58
N PHE A 12 -8.66 -26.91 11.68
CA PHE A 12 -8.85 -25.49 11.89
C PHE A 12 -7.50 -24.75 11.96
N LYS A 13 -6.53 -25.29 12.71
CA LYS A 13 -5.19 -24.70 12.85
C LYS A 13 -4.44 -24.68 11.52
N ASP A 14 -4.55 -25.72 10.70
CA ASP A 14 -3.94 -25.79 9.37
C ASP A 14 -4.57 -24.79 8.40
N LYS A 15 -5.90 -24.64 8.43
CA LYS A 15 -6.60 -23.65 7.60
C LYS A 15 -6.20 -22.22 7.96
N VAL A 16 -6.06 -21.93 9.26
CA VAL A 16 -5.54 -20.64 9.76
C VAL A 16 -4.09 -20.42 9.35
N ASN A 17 -3.24 -21.46 9.39
CA ASN A 17 -1.85 -21.36 8.96
C ASN A 17 -1.70 -21.15 7.44
N CYS A 18 -2.54 -21.81 6.62
CA CYS A 18 -2.58 -21.64 5.16
C CYS A 18 -3.02 -20.22 4.78
N MET A 19 -4.13 -19.76 5.39
CA MET A 19 -4.64 -18.40 5.21
C MET A 19 -3.61 -17.35 5.63
N ARG A 20 -2.90 -17.57 6.75
CA ARG A 20 -1.82 -16.67 7.21
C ARG A 20 -0.64 -16.64 6.24
N ARG A 21 -0.30 -17.77 5.58
CA ARG A 21 0.79 -17.86 4.59
C ARG A 21 0.45 -17.13 3.29
N GLU A 22 -0.76 -17.30 2.78
CA GLU A 22 -1.27 -16.55 1.61
C GLU A 22 -1.33 -15.05 1.91
N MET A 23 -1.74 -14.68 3.12
CA MET A 23 -1.79 -13.30 3.57
C MET A 23 -0.42 -12.61 3.66
N TYR A 24 0.66 -13.32 4.01
CA TYR A 24 2.01 -12.75 3.95
C TYR A 24 2.49 -12.44 2.52
N THR A 25 1.92 -13.10 1.50
CA THR A 25 2.30 -12.82 0.11
C THR A 25 1.90 -11.41 -0.32
N LEU A 26 0.88 -10.79 0.31
CA LEU A 26 0.52 -9.40 0.05
C LEU A 26 1.69 -8.43 0.28
N GLY A 27 2.56 -8.72 1.25
CA GLY A 27 3.77 -7.93 1.50
C GLY A 27 4.81 -8.00 0.38
N ILE A 28 4.74 -9.01 -0.49
CA ILE A 28 5.60 -9.14 -1.69
C ILE A 28 4.86 -8.63 -2.93
N VAL A 29 3.57 -8.94 -3.06
CA VAL A 29 2.79 -8.57 -4.25
C VAL A 29 2.61 -7.06 -4.35
N ALA A 30 2.38 -6.36 -3.22
CA ALA A 30 2.19 -4.91 -3.22
C ALA A 30 3.38 -4.12 -3.81
N PRO A 31 4.63 -4.27 -3.33
CA PRO A 31 5.76 -3.53 -3.90
C PRO A 31 6.06 -3.92 -5.35
N VAL A 32 5.86 -5.19 -5.74
CA VAL A 32 6.06 -5.62 -7.13
C VAL A 32 5.00 -5.00 -8.06
N PHE A 33 3.73 -5.04 -7.66
CA PHE A 33 2.64 -4.40 -8.39
C PHE A 33 2.89 -2.90 -8.56
N PHE A 34 3.27 -2.23 -7.47
CA PHE A 34 3.53 -0.80 -7.48
C PHE A 34 4.71 -0.43 -8.38
N ALA A 35 5.85 -1.12 -8.24
CA ALA A 35 7.05 -0.85 -9.04
C ALA A 35 6.78 -1.04 -10.54
N LEU A 36 6.12 -2.13 -10.95
CA LEU A 36 5.77 -2.36 -12.34
C LEU A 36 4.82 -1.29 -12.88
N SER A 37 3.82 -0.91 -12.09
CA SER A 37 2.86 0.12 -12.47
C SER A 37 3.54 1.49 -12.65
N VAL A 38 4.44 1.87 -11.74
CA VAL A 38 5.22 3.11 -11.83
C VAL A 38 6.11 3.13 -13.07
N ILE A 39 6.79 2.02 -13.40
CA ILE A 39 7.60 1.91 -14.62
C ILE A 39 6.73 2.08 -15.88
N ILE A 40 5.57 1.41 -15.92
CA ILE A 40 4.66 1.50 -17.07
C ILE A 40 4.12 2.91 -17.24
N LEU A 41 3.66 3.55 -16.14
CA LEU A 41 3.13 4.91 -16.19
C LEU A 41 4.23 5.93 -16.50
N GLY A 42 5.44 5.74 -15.98
CA GLY A 42 6.59 6.57 -16.32
C GLY A 42 6.98 6.50 -17.79
N ALA A 43 6.80 5.35 -18.44
CA ALA A 43 6.99 5.22 -19.88
C ALA A 43 5.88 5.86 -20.72
N ILE A 44 4.69 6.07 -20.15
CA ILE A 44 3.54 6.68 -20.82
C ILE A 44 3.55 8.21 -20.67
N LYS A 45 3.91 8.72 -19.48
CA LYS A 45 3.91 10.16 -19.19
C LYS A 45 5.03 10.84 -20.00
N PRO A 46 4.71 11.80 -20.88
CA PRO A 46 5.73 12.55 -21.63
C PRO A 46 6.70 13.25 -20.69
N GLU A 47 7.98 13.26 -21.07
CA GLU A 47 9.07 13.96 -20.34
C GLU A 47 9.34 13.46 -18.91
N TYR A 48 8.64 12.41 -18.48
CA TYR A 48 8.86 11.82 -17.17
C TYR A 48 10.23 11.14 -17.10
N SER A 49 10.86 11.23 -15.93
CA SER A 49 12.17 10.66 -15.66
C SER A 49 12.18 10.13 -14.24
N HIS A 50 12.45 8.83 -14.09
CA HIS A 50 12.61 8.20 -12.79
C HIS A 50 13.81 8.73 -11.97
N ILE A 51 14.67 9.55 -12.58
CA ILE A 51 15.84 10.15 -11.93
C ILE A 51 15.52 11.57 -11.42
N TYR A 52 14.73 12.34 -12.16
CA TYR A 52 14.51 13.77 -11.90
C TYR A 52 13.11 14.09 -11.36
N HIS A 53 12.15 13.20 -11.58
CA HIS A 53 10.76 13.40 -11.18
C HIS A 53 10.37 12.40 -10.10
N THR A 54 9.46 12.82 -9.23
CA THR A 54 8.91 12.00 -8.15
C THR A 54 7.88 10.99 -8.71
N MET A 55 7.55 9.95 -7.93
CA MET A 55 6.50 9.01 -8.36
C MET A 55 5.12 9.67 -8.36
N SER A 56 4.85 10.58 -7.42
CA SER A 56 3.57 11.28 -7.29
C SER A 56 3.25 12.17 -8.49
N GLU A 57 4.25 12.70 -9.18
CA GLU A 57 4.07 13.45 -10.43
C GLU A 57 3.41 12.61 -11.55
N LEU A 58 3.44 11.27 -11.48
CA LEU A 58 2.65 10.44 -12.40
C LEU A 58 1.14 10.69 -12.25
N GLY A 59 0.72 11.11 -11.05
CA GLY A 59 -0.64 11.45 -10.66
C GLY A 59 -0.95 12.95 -10.68
N GLU A 60 -0.06 13.80 -11.17
CA GLU A 60 -0.26 15.26 -11.10
C GLU A 60 -1.46 15.73 -11.92
N ILE A 61 -2.02 16.86 -11.52
CA ILE A 61 -3.17 17.47 -12.20
C ILE A 61 -2.81 17.79 -13.65
N GLY A 62 -3.63 17.30 -14.58
CA GLY A 62 -3.45 17.52 -16.02
C GLY A 62 -2.57 16.50 -16.73
N ALA A 63 -1.90 15.58 -16.02
CA ALA A 63 -1.14 14.52 -16.65
C ALA A 63 -2.04 13.48 -17.33
N VAL A 64 -1.60 12.95 -18.48
CA VAL A 64 -2.27 11.85 -19.18
C VAL A 64 -2.34 10.57 -18.34
N THR A 65 -1.45 10.43 -17.37
CA THR A 65 -1.39 9.31 -16.42
C THR A 65 -2.11 9.58 -15.10
N ALA A 66 -2.75 10.74 -14.91
CA ALA A 66 -3.28 11.16 -13.61
C ALA A 66 -4.25 10.12 -13.00
N GLN A 67 -5.28 9.75 -13.75
CA GLN A 67 -6.28 8.78 -13.30
C GLN A 67 -5.71 7.37 -13.07
N PRO A 68 -4.93 6.76 -13.99
CA PRO A 68 -4.37 5.44 -13.73
C PRO A 68 -3.35 5.45 -12.59
N ALA A 69 -2.57 6.53 -12.40
CA ALA A 69 -1.68 6.66 -11.25
C ALA A 69 -2.46 6.70 -9.93
N ALA A 70 -3.53 7.49 -9.85
CA ALA A 70 -4.41 7.53 -8.67
C ALA A 70 -4.95 6.14 -8.29
N ILE A 71 -5.39 5.36 -9.28
CA ILE A 71 -5.86 3.98 -9.07
C ILE A 71 -4.72 3.10 -8.53
N VAL A 72 -3.53 3.18 -9.14
CA VAL A 72 -2.35 2.41 -8.72
C VAL A 72 -1.97 2.75 -7.27
N PHE A 73 -1.97 4.02 -6.89
CA PHE A 73 -1.69 4.44 -5.52
C PHE A 73 -2.74 3.89 -4.54
N ILE A 74 -4.03 4.08 -4.82
CA ILE A 74 -5.11 3.60 -3.94
C ILE A 74 -5.06 2.08 -3.78
N VAL A 75 -4.94 1.32 -4.87
CA VAL A 75 -4.89 -0.14 -4.83
C VAL A 75 -3.67 -0.63 -4.04
N SER A 76 -2.50 -0.04 -4.28
CA SER A 76 -1.27 -0.38 -3.55
C SER A 76 -1.41 -0.06 -2.06
N GLY A 77 -2.00 1.09 -1.71
CA GLY A 77 -2.28 1.48 -0.33
C GLY A 77 -3.21 0.50 0.38
N LEU A 78 -4.28 0.05 -0.27
CA LEU A 78 -5.17 -0.98 0.27
C LEU A 78 -4.46 -2.32 0.51
N MET A 79 -3.54 -2.72 -0.38
CA MET A 79 -2.74 -3.93 -0.18
C MET A 79 -1.79 -3.80 1.02
N ILE A 80 -1.15 -2.63 1.19
CA ILE A 80 -0.28 -2.33 2.33
C ILE A 80 -1.06 -2.29 3.64
N ILE A 81 -2.25 -1.68 3.66
CA ILE A 81 -3.15 -1.68 4.81
C ILE A 81 -3.55 -3.12 5.18
N GLY A 82 -3.93 -3.94 4.20
CA GLY A 82 -4.22 -5.35 4.41
C GLY A 82 -3.04 -6.09 5.05
N PHE A 83 -1.83 -5.89 4.52
CA PHE A 83 -0.61 -6.46 5.09
C PHE A 83 -0.35 -5.99 6.54
N GLY A 84 -0.50 -4.69 6.82
CA GLY A 84 -0.37 -4.15 8.17
C GLY A 84 -1.35 -4.77 9.17
N TYR A 85 -2.60 -5.00 8.76
CA TYR A 85 -3.61 -5.69 9.57
C TYR A 85 -3.18 -7.12 9.91
N ILE A 86 -2.65 -7.88 8.94
CA ILE A 86 -2.16 -9.25 9.15
C ILE A 86 -0.98 -9.27 10.11
N VAL A 87 -0.02 -8.34 9.93
CA VAL A 87 1.12 -8.17 10.83
C VAL A 87 0.65 -7.86 12.25
N GLN A 88 -0.32 -6.95 12.39
CA GLN A 88 -0.90 -6.59 13.68
C GLN A 88 -1.47 -7.83 14.37
N MET A 89 -2.31 -8.62 13.67
CA MET A 89 -2.90 -9.83 14.23
C MET A 89 -1.85 -10.87 14.65
N GLY A 90 -0.74 -10.99 13.92
CA GLY A 90 0.36 -11.89 14.25
C GLY A 90 1.17 -11.46 15.48
N LEU A 91 1.20 -10.17 15.81
CA LEU A 91 2.00 -9.58 16.89
C LEU A 91 1.24 -9.35 18.20
N ARG A 92 -0.09 -9.58 18.25
CA ARG A 92 -0.96 -9.33 19.42
C ARG A 92 -0.59 -10.07 20.72
N GLY A 93 0.48 -10.86 20.75
CA GLY A 93 1.03 -11.51 21.95
C GLY A 93 2.35 -10.93 22.47
N ASP A 94 2.95 -9.95 21.80
CA ASP A 94 4.27 -9.41 22.14
C ASP A 94 4.19 -7.89 22.37
N ASP A 95 4.17 -7.49 23.65
CA ASP A 95 3.75 -6.15 24.13
C ASP A 95 4.58 -4.99 23.54
N LYS A 96 5.81 -5.26 23.11
CA LYS A 96 6.74 -4.24 22.58
C LYS A 96 6.55 -3.93 21.10
N ARG A 97 5.75 -4.72 20.36
CA ARG A 97 5.60 -4.60 18.89
C ARG A 97 4.16 -4.34 18.45
N VAL A 98 3.28 -4.00 19.40
CA VAL A 98 1.85 -3.78 19.14
C VAL A 98 1.56 -2.61 18.18
N TRP A 99 2.53 -1.75 17.88
CA TRP A 99 2.35 -0.63 16.97
C TRP A 99 2.79 -0.90 15.53
N THR A 100 3.53 -1.99 15.28
CA THR A 100 4.12 -2.24 13.95
C THR A 100 3.06 -2.34 12.86
N GLY A 101 2.01 -3.12 13.06
CA GLY A 101 0.95 -3.25 12.05
C GLY A 101 0.13 -1.97 11.89
N VAL A 102 -0.07 -1.22 12.99
CA VAL A 102 -0.75 0.09 12.96
C VAL A 102 0.03 1.10 12.11
N LEU A 103 1.35 1.19 12.29
CA LEU A 103 2.19 2.10 11.51
C LEU A 103 2.21 1.74 10.03
N ILE A 104 2.24 0.44 9.68
CA ILE A 104 2.14 -0.01 8.29
C ILE A 104 0.78 0.39 7.67
N MET A 105 -0.31 0.24 8.42
CA MET A 105 -1.63 0.66 7.95
C MET A 105 -1.71 2.17 7.76
N LEU A 106 -1.15 2.96 8.69
CA LEU A 106 -1.10 4.41 8.56
C LEU A 106 -0.26 4.84 7.35
N TYR A 107 0.87 4.17 7.11
CA TYR A 107 1.69 4.42 5.92
C TYR A 107 0.91 4.15 4.62
N GLY A 108 0.27 2.99 4.48
CA GLY A 108 -0.56 2.69 3.31
C GLY A 108 -1.75 3.64 3.13
N LEU A 109 -2.28 4.20 4.22
CA LEU A 109 -3.37 5.17 4.17
C LEU A 109 -2.89 6.57 3.78
N LEU A 110 -1.86 7.09 4.46
CA LEU A 110 -1.43 8.48 4.31
C LEU A 110 -0.60 8.68 3.05
N ASP A 111 0.37 7.80 2.78
CA ASP A 111 1.24 7.93 1.63
C ASP A 111 0.51 7.53 0.34
N PHE A 112 0.01 6.30 0.27
CA PHE A 112 -0.56 5.74 -0.95
C PHE A 112 -2.00 6.18 -1.21
N VAL A 113 -2.94 5.91 -0.30
CA VAL A 113 -4.34 6.33 -0.51
C VAL A 113 -4.43 7.85 -0.55
N GLY A 114 -3.69 8.56 0.31
CA GLY A 114 -3.56 10.01 0.28
C GLY A 114 -3.08 10.53 -1.08
N SER A 115 -2.00 9.97 -1.64
CA SER A 115 -1.49 10.35 -2.96
C SER A 115 -2.51 10.17 -4.09
N GLY A 116 -3.34 9.13 -4.01
CA GLY A 116 -4.36 8.89 -5.04
C GLY A 116 -5.62 9.75 -4.90
N VAL A 117 -5.92 10.25 -3.70
CA VAL A 117 -7.09 11.11 -3.44
C VAL A 117 -6.76 12.59 -3.60
N PHE A 118 -5.56 12.99 -3.20
CA PHE A 118 -5.08 14.36 -3.27
C PHE A 118 -3.93 14.41 -4.27
N PRO A 119 -4.15 14.71 -5.55
CA PRO A 119 -3.07 14.80 -6.53
C PRO A 119 -2.20 16.05 -6.27
N VAL A 120 -0.92 15.94 -6.64
CA VAL A 120 0.02 17.06 -6.62
C VAL A 120 -0.22 17.99 -7.82
N GLU A 121 0.15 19.26 -7.70
CA GLU A 121 0.18 20.18 -8.85
C GLU A 121 1.27 19.78 -9.85
N ALA A 122 1.15 20.29 -11.08
CA ALA A 122 2.11 20.04 -12.14
C ALA A 122 3.55 20.39 -11.71
N GLY A 123 4.48 19.48 -11.95
CA GLY A 123 5.88 19.62 -11.53
C GLY A 123 6.10 19.38 -10.03
N GLY A 124 5.13 18.81 -9.33
CA GLY A 124 5.28 18.40 -7.94
C GLY A 124 5.19 19.56 -6.92
N THR A 125 4.64 20.71 -7.28
CA THR A 125 4.59 21.90 -6.41
C THR A 125 3.46 21.83 -5.40
N ALA A 126 3.60 22.50 -4.25
CA ALA A 126 2.60 22.54 -3.16
C ALA A 126 1.80 23.86 -3.14
N ASP A 127 1.44 24.38 -4.30
CA ASP A 127 0.89 25.75 -4.42
C ASP A 127 -0.59 25.84 -4.02
N THR A 128 -1.31 24.71 -4.04
CA THR A 128 -2.73 24.62 -3.67
C THR A 128 -2.91 23.85 -2.36
N LEU A 129 -4.07 24.02 -1.72
CA LEU A 129 -4.41 23.27 -0.51
C LEU A 129 -4.41 21.75 -0.72
N VAL A 130 -4.90 21.29 -1.88
CA VAL A 130 -4.93 19.85 -2.22
C VAL A 130 -3.50 19.31 -2.32
N SER A 131 -2.63 20.00 -3.05
CA SER A 131 -1.23 19.59 -3.17
C SER A 131 -0.44 19.74 -1.86
N THR A 132 -0.78 20.73 -1.04
CA THR A 132 -0.25 20.85 0.32
C THR A 132 -0.61 19.62 1.16
N VAL A 133 -1.89 19.20 1.12
CA VAL A 133 -2.35 17.98 1.81
C VAL A 133 -1.62 16.74 1.28
N HIS A 134 -1.42 16.64 -0.04
CA HIS A 134 -0.63 15.56 -0.64
C HIS A 134 0.76 15.48 0.01
N VAL A 135 1.54 16.56 -0.06
CA VAL A 135 2.92 16.58 0.44
C VAL A 135 3.00 16.24 1.93
N TYR A 136 2.10 16.78 2.75
CA TYR A 136 2.10 16.50 4.19
C TYR A 136 1.61 15.11 4.55
N ALA A 137 0.74 14.51 3.74
CA ALA A 137 0.30 13.13 3.95
C ALA A 137 1.40 12.12 3.61
N THR A 138 2.26 12.42 2.64
CA THR A 138 3.30 11.52 2.10
C THR A 138 4.69 11.70 2.73
N LEU A 139 4.83 12.54 3.75
CA LEU A 139 6.13 12.88 4.36
C LEU A 139 6.68 11.83 5.36
N PHE A 140 5.98 10.71 5.58
CA PHE A 140 6.28 9.71 6.60
C PHE A 140 6.38 8.30 6.02
#